data_AF-A0A4R3LHM9-F1
#
_entry.id   AF-A0A4R3LHM9-F1
#
_cell.length_a   1.000
_cell.length_b   1.000
_cell.length_c   1.000
_cell.angle_alpha   90.00
_cell.angle_beta   90.00
_cell.angle_gamma   90.00
#
_symmetry.space_group_name_H-M   'P 1'
#
loop_
_entity.id
_entity.type
_entity.pdbx_description
1 polymer ?
#
loop_
_entity_poly.entity_id
_entity_poly.type
_entity_poly.pdbx_seq_one_letter_code
_entity_poly.pdbx_strand_id
1 'polypeptide(L)'
;MNPHIPDLLATKLAEAALTVLVRTCRKEVAAASRDELEAACAAMRAKARPVIDRLFDDARAAPWVGEMAFHAAALELAQAGIAVLRKV
;
A
#
# COMPACT_ATOMS: atom_id res chain seq x y z
N MET A 1 -9.22 23.59 3.25
CA MET A 1 -8.67 22.33 2.70
C MET A 1 -9.84 21.50 2.20
N ASN A 2 -9.83 21.05 0.94
CA ASN A 2 -10.94 20.26 0.38
C ASN A 2 -10.87 18.83 0.96
N PRO A 3 -11.89 18.35 1.71
CA PRO A 3 -11.82 17.07 2.42
C PRO A 3 -11.68 15.86 1.50
N HIS A 4 -11.93 16.00 0.20
CA HIS A 4 -11.83 14.92 -0.78
C HIS A 4 -10.39 14.57 -1.20
N ILE A 5 -9.42 15.47 -0.97
CA ILE A 5 -8.03 15.26 -1.43
C ILE A 5 -7.31 14.16 -0.65
N PRO A 6 -7.38 14.12 0.70
CA PRO A 6 -6.79 13.02 1.48
C PRO A 6 -7.40 11.66 1.14
N ASP A 7 -8.72 11.60 0.95
CA ASP A 7 -9.43 10.35 0.60
C ASP A 7 -9.03 9.85 -0.80
N LEU A 8 -8.84 10.78 -1.75
CA LEU A 8 -8.37 10.46 -3.08
C LEU A 8 -6.94 9.90 -3.05
N LEU A 9 -6.03 10.53 -2.29
CA LEU A 9 -4.66 10.04 -2.15
C LEU A 9 -4.64 8.63 -1.52
N ALA A 10 -5.39 8.42 -0.45
CA ALA A 10 -5.49 7.13 0.20
C ALA A 10 -6.02 6.04 -0.76
N THR A 11 -7.05 6.37 -1.55
CA THR A 11 -7.61 5.47 -2.57
C THR A 11 -6.57 5.12 -3.63
N LYS A 12 -5.86 6.13 -4.17
CA LYS A 12 -4.82 5.91 -5.19
C LYS A 12 -3.66 5.08 -4.65
N LEU A 13 -3.27 5.32 -3.40
CA LEU A 13 -2.21 4.56 -2.75
C LEU A 13 -2.61 3.09 -2.57
N ALA A 14 -3.85 2.83 -2.16
CA ALA A 14 -4.39 1.48 -2.03
C ALA A 14 -4.45 0.75 -3.39
N GLU A 15 -4.93 1.42 -4.45
CA GLU A 15 -4.92 0.88 -5.82
C GLU A 15 -3.51 0.50 -6.29
N ALA A 16 -2.54 1.38 -6.05
CA ALA A 16 -1.15 1.14 -6.42
C ALA A 16 -0.55 -0.04 -5.64
N ALA A 17 -0.79 -0.11 -4.32
CA ALA A 17 -0.31 -1.20 -3.48
C ALA A 17 -0.93 -2.55 -3.86
N LEU A 18 -2.24 -2.59 -4.12
CA LEU A 18 -2.93 -3.80 -4.61
C LEU A 18 -2.41 -4.23 -5.98
N THR A 19 -2.14 -3.28 -6.88
CA THR A 19 -1.54 -3.58 -8.18
C THR A 19 -0.19 -4.26 -8.03
N VAL A 20 0.67 -3.76 -7.13
CA VAL A 20 1.95 -4.39 -6.83
C VAL A 20 1.74 -5.79 -6.24
N LEU A 21 0.90 -5.92 -5.21
CA LEU A 21 0.59 -7.21 -4.56
C LEU A 21 0.14 -8.28 -5.58
N VAL A 22 -0.85 -7.96 -6.42
CA VAL A 22 -1.43 -8.90 -7.40
C VAL A 22 -0.42 -9.26 -8.49
N ARG A 23 0.40 -8.31 -8.94
CA ARG A 23 1.42 -8.59 -9.96
C ARG A 23 2.56 -9.43 -9.40
N THR A 24 2.98 -9.18 -8.17
CA THR A 24 4.09 -9.87 -7.52
C THR A 24 3.72 -11.27 -7.00
N CYS A 25 2.49 -11.44 -6.48
CA CYS A 25 2.00 -12.67 -5.87
C CYS A 25 0.86 -13.31 -6.67
N ARG A 26 0.96 -13.31 -8.01
CA ARG A 26 -0.13 -13.75 -8.89
C ARG A 26 -0.64 -15.15 -8.58
N LYS A 27 0.26 -16.09 -8.25
CA LYS A 27 -0.10 -17.49 -7.98
C LYS A 27 -0.74 -17.62 -6.61
N GLU A 28 -0.17 -16.97 -5.61
CA GLU A 28 -0.62 -16.98 -4.23
C GLU A 28 -2.00 -16.32 -4.12
N VAL A 29 -2.22 -15.18 -4.78
CA VAL A 29 -3.52 -14.50 -4.84
C VAL A 29 -4.57 -15.38 -5.53
N ALA A 30 -4.21 -16.10 -6.60
CA ALA A 30 -5.15 -16.98 -7.31
C ALA A 30 -5.53 -18.23 -6.50
N ALA A 31 -4.66 -18.68 -5.60
CA ALA A 31 -4.89 -19.85 -4.74
C ALA A 31 -5.43 -19.49 -3.35
N ALA A 32 -5.32 -18.23 -2.93
CA ALA A 32 -5.73 -17.77 -1.61
C ALA A 32 -7.25 -17.81 -1.43
N SER A 33 -7.66 -18.24 -0.24
CA SER A 33 -9.03 -18.09 0.23
C SER A 33 -9.38 -16.61 0.46
N ARG A 34 -10.68 -16.31 0.53
CA ARG A 34 -11.15 -14.97 0.87
C ARG A 34 -10.59 -14.49 2.21
N ASP A 35 -10.48 -15.37 3.20
CA ASP A 35 -9.96 -15.03 4.52
C ASP A 35 -8.47 -14.68 4.47
N GLU A 36 -7.67 -15.38 3.67
CA GLU A 36 -6.25 -15.06 3.44
C GLU A 36 -6.08 -13.71 2.71
N LEU A 37 -6.96 -13.41 1.74
CA LEU A 37 -6.96 -12.12 1.05
C LEU A 37 -7.34 -10.96 1.98
N GLU A 38 -8.36 -11.15 2.82
CA GLU A 38 -8.74 -10.16 3.84
C GLU A 38 -7.65 -9.98 4.89
N ALA A 39 -6.97 -11.05 5.31
CA ALA A 39 -5.82 -10.98 6.21
C ALA A 39 -4.66 -10.17 5.59
N ALA A 40 -4.37 -10.37 4.30
CA ALA A 40 -3.38 -9.59 3.59
C ALA A 40 -3.77 -8.10 3.54
N CYS A 41 -5.02 -7.79 3.18
CA CYS A 41 -5.53 -6.42 3.22
C CYS A 41 -5.49 -5.82 4.63
N ALA A 42 -5.81 -6.59 5.67
CA ALA A 42 -5.72 -6.14 7.06
C ALA A 42 -4.28 -5.81 7.47
N ALA A 43 -3.30 -6.61 7.06
CA ALA A 43 -1.88 -6.32 7.29
C ALA A 43 -1.43 -5.03 6.58
N MET A 44 -1.88 -4.80 5.34
CA MET A 44 -1.63 -3.53 4.63
C MET A 44 -2.24 -2.35 5.40
N ARG A 45 -3.50 -2.46 5.85
CA ARG A 45 -4.17 -1.40 6.63
C ARG A 45 -3.47 -1.12 7.96
N ALA A 46 -2.97 -2.14 8.65
CA ALA A 46 -2.23 -1.99 9.90
C ALA A 46 -0.93 -1.17 9.72
N LYS A 47 -0.33 -1.21 8.52
CA LYS A 47 0.86 -0.42 8.16
C LYS A 47 0.54 0.94 7.54
N ALA A 48 -0.72 1.23 7.20
CA ALA A 48 -1.10 2.41 6.44
C ALA A 48 -0.70 3.73 7.11
N ARG A 49 -0.97 3.89 8.41
CA ARG A 49 -0.69 5.14 9.14
C ARG A 49 0.78 5.56 9.09
N PRO A 50 1.75 4.75 9.56
CA PRO A 50 3.16 5.16 9.55
C PRO A 50 3.69 5.38 8.13
N VAL A 51 3.22 4.63 7.13
CA VAL A 51 3.63 4.80 5.73
C VAL A 51 3.12 6.13 5.14
N ILE A 52 1.86 6.47 5.41
CA ILE A 52 1.27 7.74 4.94
C ILE A 52 1.93 8.93 5.63
N ASP A 53 2.21 8.84 6.93
CA ASP A 53 2.90 9.90 7.67
C ASP A 53 4.28 10.15 7.06
N ARG A 54 5.05 9.08 6.78
CA ARG A 54 6.36 9.17 6.11
C ARG A 54 6.28 9.76 4.71
N LEU A 55 5.27 9.35 3.91
CA LEU A 55 5.03 9.91 2.59
C LEU A 55 4.85 11.44 2.66
N PHE A 56 4.07 11.93 3.63
CA PHE A 56 3.87 13.37 3.79
C PHE A 56 5.12 14.09 4.28
N ASP A 57 5.92 13.47 5.15
CA ASP A 57 7.19 14.03 5.60
C ASP A 57 8.19 14.13 4.45
N ASP A 58 8.33 13.09 3.63
CA ASP A 58 9.19 13.07 2.46
C ASP A 58 8.74 14.10 1.41
N ALA A 59 7.43 14.19 1.14
CA ALA A 59 6.86 15.17 0.23
C ALA A 59 7.03 16.62 0.73
N ARG A 60 7.09 16.84 2.04
CA ARG A 60 7.35 18.16 2.65
C ARG A 60 8.82 18.52 2.60
N ALA A 61 9.71 17.57 2.89
CA ALA A 61 11.15 17.80 2.93
C ALA A 61 11.76 17.94 1.52
N ALA A 62 11.25 17.17 0.56
CA ALA A 62 11.74 17.14 -0.81
C ALA A 62 10.58 16.98 -1.80
N PRO A 63 9.85 18.07 -2.12
CA PRO A 63 8.66 18.01 -2.98
C PRO A 63 8.91 17.38 -4.36
N TRP A 64 10.13 17.49 -4.89
CA TRP A 64 10.53 16.91 -6.18
C TRP A 64 10.56 15.38 -6.19
N VAL A 65 10.55 14.71 -5.02
CA VAL A 65 10.49 13.24 -4.92
C VAL A 65 9.09 12.69 -4.71
N GLY A 66 8.04 13.53 -4.72
CA GLY A 66 6.69 13.11 -4.32
C GLY A 66 6.15 11.87 -5.05
N GLU A 67 6.41 11.74 -6.36
CA GLU A 67 6.03 10.56 -7.14
C GLU A 67 6.80 9.30 -6.68
N MET A 68 8.10 9.42 -6.43
CA MET A 68 8.92 8.31 -5.93
C MET A 68 8.52 7.91 -4.50
N ALA A 69 8.25 8.88 -3.63
CA ALA A 69 7.76 8.65 -2.28
C ALA A 69 6.40 7.93 -2.32
N PHE A 70 5.51 8.30 -3.24
CA PHE A 70 4.22 7.63 -3.43
C PHE A 70 4.40 6.16 -3.85
N HIS A 71 5.27 5.88 -4.81
CA HIS A 71 5.54 4.50 -5.23
C HIS A 71 6.25 3.67 -4.16
N ALA A 72 7.15 4.28 -3.38
CA ALA A 72 7.79 3.63 -2.24
C ALA A 72 6.76 3.26 -1.16
N ALA A 73 5.85 4.18 -0.83
CA ALA A 73 4.75 3.93 0.10
C ALA A 73 3.83 2.80 -0.40
N ALA A 74 3.48 2.80 -1.69
CA ALA A 74 2.67 1.73 -2.28
C ALA A 74 3.37 0.36 -2.18
N LEU A 75 4.68 0.32 -2.42
CA LEU A 75 5.48 -0.90 -2.31
C LEU A 75 5.57 -1.39 -0.87
N GLU A 76 5.79 -0.49 0.10
CA GLU A 76 5.88 -0.85 1.52
C GLU A 76 4.56 -1.46 2.04
N LEU A 77 3.43 -0.88 1.64
CA LEU A 77 2.12 -1.47 1.94
C LEU A 77 1.96 -2.83 1.26
N ALA A 78 2.28 -2.93 -0.02
CA ALA A 78 2.19 -4.20 -0.75
C ALA A 78 3.05 -5.28 -0.07
N GLN A 79 4.25 -4.96 0.40
CA GLN A 79 5.13 -5.90 1.12
C GLN A 79 4.48 -6.49 2.37
N ALA A 80 3.70 -5.69 3.12
CA ALA A 80 2.96 -6.20 4.28
C ALA A 80 1.90 -7.25 3.86
N GLY A 81 1.20 -7.04 2.74
CA GLY A 81 0.27 -8.03 2.19
C GLY A 81 0.99 -9.26 1.61
N ILE A 82 2.12 -9.06 0.92
CA ILE A 82 2.96 -10.12 0.35
C ILE A 82 3.44 -11.07 1.45
N ALA A 83 3.89 -10.52 2.59
CA ALA A 83 4.34 -11.28 3.75
C ALA A 83 3.26 -12.27 4.23
N VAL A 84 2.01 -11.80 4.34
CA VAL A 84 0.87 -12.66 4.71
C VAL A 84 0.62 -13.75 3.68
N LEU A 85 0.55 -13.41 2.39
CA LEU A 85 0.23 -14.39 1.35
C LEU A 85 1.32 -15.44 1.14
N ARG A 86 2.58 -15.04 1.32
CA ARG A 86 3.74 -15.96 1.21
C ARG A 86 4.08 -16.66 2.51
N LYS A 87 3.46 -16.28 3.63
CA LYS A 87 3.74 -16.80 4.98
C LYS A 87 5.22 -16.58 5.37
N VAL A 88 5.76 -15.40 5.03
CA VAL A 88 7.15 -14.96 5.30
C VAL A 88 7.20 -13.74 6.20
#